data_AF-A0A1Y2SIG0-F1
#
_entry.id   AF-A0A1Y2SIG0-F1
#
_cell.length_a   1.000
_cell.length_b   1.000
_cell.length_c   1.000
_cell.angle_alpha   90.00
_cell.angle_beta   90.00
_cell.angle_gamma   90.00
#
_symmetry.space_group_name_H-M   'P 1'
#
loop_
_entity.id
_entity.type
_entity.pdbx_description
1 polymer ?
#
loop_
_entity_poly.entity_id
_entity_poly.type
_entity_poly.pdbx_seq_one_letter_code
_entity_poly.pdbx_strand_id
1 'polypeptide(L)'
;MKVINKIDNKIIGIFNSNTAEEEVKLLGYNVDDCEFIKSQSESDRDNLLYLKSTDWLVTRHRDQLSLDIESSITNEEYQSLLIKRQEARISIVDQDALNKYYLVFGEK
;
A
#
# COMPACT_ATOMS: atom_id res chain seq x y z
N MET A 1 2.36 1.48 -12.97
CA MET A 1 3.58 0.69 -12.78
C MET A 1 4.29 0.62 -14.10
N LYS A 2 5.57 0.99 -14.14
CA LYS A 2 6.36 0.95 -15.38
C LYS A 2 6.99 -0.43 -15.53
N VAL A 3 6.90 -1.02 -16.72
CA VAL A 3 7.53 -2.31 -17.01
C VAL A 3 8.63 -2.12 -18.04
N ILE A 4 9.81 -2.65 -17.73
CA ILE A 4 11.02 -2.58 -18.55
C ILE A 4 11.47 -4.00 -18.87
N ASN A 5 11.87 -4.26 -20.10
CA ASN A 5 12.53 -5.51 -20.46
C ASN A 5 14.01 -5.45 -20.07
N LYS A 6 14.49 -6.42 -19.28
CA LYS A 6 15.88 -6.48 -18.78
C LYS A 6 16.90 -6.74 -19.88
N ILE A 7 16.51 -7.35 -20.99
CA ILE A 7 17.42 -7.78 -22.07
C ILE A 7 17.85 -6.57 -22.92
N ASP A 8 16.91 -5.72 -23.30
CA ASP A 8 17.16 -4.58 -24.19
C ASP A 8 16.97 -3.22 -23.49
N ASN A 9 16.65 -3.23 -22.20
CA ASN A 9 16.37 -2.07 -21.35
C ASN A 9 15.27 -1.15 -21.92
N LYS A 10 14.38 -1.68 -22.77
CA LYS A 10 13.28 -0.92 -23.36
C LYS A 10 12.05 -0.93 -22.46
N ILE A 11 11.34 0.20 -22.48
CA ILE A 11 10.07 0.34 -21.79
C ILE A 11 9.00 -0.42 -22.58
N ILE A 12 8.43 -1.46 -21.98
CA ILE A 12 7.32 -2.21 -22.57
C ILE A 12 6.05 -1.37 -22.49
N GLY A 13 5.82 -0.72 -21.36
CA GLY A 13 4.64 0.14 -21.17
C GLY A 13 4.41 0.54 -19.72
N ILE A 14 3.28 1.23 -19.50
CA ILE A 14 2.76 1.56 -18.17
C ILE A 14 1.50 0.73 -17.97
N PHE A 15 1.51 -0.11 -16.93
CA PHE A 15 0.45 -1.05 -16.61
C PHE A 15 -0.11 -0.78 -15.21
N ASN A 16 -1.28 -1.34 -14.93
CA ASN A 16 -1.83 -1.32 -13.58
C ASN A 16 -1.04 -2.33 -12.71
N SER A 17 -0.66 -1.94 -11.50
CA SER A 17 0.14 -2.78 -10.60
C SER A 17 -0.47 -4.15 -10.30
N ASN A 18 -1.81 -4.27 -10.38
CA ASN A 18 -2.51 -5.51 -10.05
C ASN A 18 -2.59 -6.50 -11.23
N THR A 19 -2.46 -6.02 -12.46
CA THR A 19 -2.63 -6.81 -13.70
C THR A 19 -1.36 -6.83 -14.56
N ALA A 20 -0.32 -6.07 -14.18
CA ALA A 20 0.87 -5.87 -14.99
C ALA A 20 1.52 -7.20 -15.44
N GLU A 21 1.61 -8.20 -14.57
CA GLU A 21 2.21 -9.49 -14.92
C GLU A 21 1.37 -10.24 -15.97
N GLU A 22 0.05 -10.24 -15.83
CA GLU A 22 -0.86 -10.91 -16.78
C GLU A 22 -0.86 -10.19 -18.13
N GLU A 23 -0.91 -8.86 -18.12
CA GLU A 23 -0.87 -8.03 -19.34
C GLU A 23 0.44 -8.20 -20.10
N VAL A 24 1.58 -8.28 -19.39
CA VAL A 24 2.90 -8.53 -19.98
C VAL A 24 2.98 -9.92 -20.61
N LYS A 25 2.43 -10.95 -19.96
CA LYS A 25 2.32 -12.30 -20.54
C LYS A 25 1.45 -12.32 -21.79
N LEU A 26 0.32 -11.60 -21.78
CA LEU A 26 -0.59 -11.49 -22.93
C LEU A 26 0.06 -10.81 -24.14
N LEU A 27 1.00 -9.88 -23.91
CA LEU A 27 1.80 -9.25 -24.95
C LEU A 27 2.92 -10.14 -25.49
N GLY A 28 3.10 -11.34 -24.93
CA GLY A 28 4.11 -12.31 -25.36
C GLY A 28 5.49 -12.10 -24.72
N TYR A 29 5.59 -11.28 -23.67
CA TYR A 29 6.83 -11.10 -22.90
C TYR A 29 6.90 -12.09 -21.74
N ASN A 30 8.12 -12.52 -21.42
CA ASN A 30 8.39 -13.32 -20.24
C ASN A 30 8.51 -12.40 -19.01
N VAL A 31 7.79 -12.72 -17.92
CA VAL A 31 7.76 -11.91 -16.70
C VAL A 31 9.10 -11.93 -15.97
N ASP A 32 9.83 -13.04 -16.02
CA ASP A 32 11.17 -13.15 -15.41
C ASP A 32 12.18 -12.18 -16.03
N ASP A 33 12.02 -11.90 -17.32
CA ASP A 33 12.82 -10.96 -18.10
C ASP A 33 12.32 -9.52 -17.99
N CYS A 34 11.27 -9.28 -17.20
CA CYS A 34 10.71 -7.96 -16.97
C CYS A 34 11.10 -7.40 -15.60
N GLU A 35 11.29 -6.09 -15.54
CA GLU A 35 11.46 -5.32 -14.32
C GLU A 35 10.23 -4.43 -14.12
N PHE A 36 9.60 -4.59 -12.95
CA PHE A 36 8.39 -3.86 -12.57
C PHE A 36 8.77 -2.76 -11.60
N ILE A 37 8.76 -1.52 -12.09
CA ILE A 37 9.13 -0.35 -11.31
C ILE A 37 7.87 0.40 -10.92
N LYS A 38 7.55 0.42 -9.62
CA LYS A 38 6.55 1.34 -9.06
C LYS A 38 7.17 2.73 -8.95
N SER A 39 6.43 3.75 -9.36
CA SER A 39 6.82 5.12 -9.09
C SER A 39 6.61 5.47 -7.61
N GLN A 40 7.33 6.49 -7.11
CA GLN A 40 7.15 6.96 -5.73
C GLN A 40 5.71 7.40 -5.48
N SER A 41 5.09 8.11 -6.43
CA SER A 41 3.68 8.54 -6.31
C SER A 41 2.69 7.38 -6.21
N GLU A 42 2.96 6.26 -6.89
CA GLU A 42 2.14 5.05 -6.75
C GLU A 42 2.34 4.40 -5.37
N SER A 43 3.58 4.35 -4.89
CA SER A 43 3.90 3.86 -3.55
C SER A 43 3.21 4.70 -2.46
N ASP A 44 3.29 6.02 -2.57
CA ASP A 44 2.65 6.96 -1.64
C ASP A 44 1.13 6.76 -1.64
N ARG A 45 0.52 6.60 -2.82
CA ARG A 45 -0.91 6.33 -2.95
C ARG A 45 -1.31 4.99 -2.31
N ASP A 46 -0.54 3.93 -2.54
CA ASP A 46 -0.81 2.60 -1.97
C ASP A 46 -0.70 2.65 -0.42
N ASN A 47 0.28 3.37 0.12
CA ASN A 47 0.44 3.60 1.55
C ASN A 47 -0.73 4.38 2.15
N LEU A 48 -1.17 5.47 1.50
CA LEU A 48 -2.34 6.24 1.93
C LEU A 48 -3.63 5.39 1.90
N LEU A 49 -3.78 4.56 0.87
CA LEU A 49 -4.93 3.64 0.77
C LEU A 49 -4.89 2.60 1.89
N TYR A 50 -3.71 2.06 2.20
CA TYR A 50 -3.52 1.12 3.31
C TYR A 50 -3.87 1.76 4.66
N LEU A 51 -3.41 2.98 4.91
CA LEU A 51 -3.76 3.73 6.11
C LEU A 51 -5.28 3.93 6.22
N LYS A 52 -5.93 4.32 5.11
CA LYS A 52 -7.38 4.49 5.08
C LYS A 52 -8.14 3.18 5.30
N SER A 53 -7.73 2.10 4.64
CA SER A 53 -8.47 0.82 4.64
C SER A 53 -8.31 0.04 5.95
N THR A 54 -7.29 0.35 6.74
CA THR A 54 -7.02 -0.29 8.03
C THR A 54 -7.40 0.56 9.24
N ASP A 55 -7.90 1.78 9.02
CA ASP A 55 -8.23 2.71 10.09
C ASP A 55 -9.36 2.19 11.00
N TRP A 56 -10.44 1.70 10.40
CA TRP A 56 -11.56 1.10 11.12
C TRP A 56 -11.16 -0.08 12.01
N LEU A 57 -10.11 -0.81 11.64
CA LEU A 57 -9.62 -1.97 12.39
C LEU A 57 -8.94 -1.50 13.69
N VAL A 58 -8.25 -0.37 13.64
CA VAL A 58 -7.64 0.27 14.82
C VAL A 58 -8.74 0.77 15.76
N THR A 59 -9.70 1.53 15.24
CA THR A 59 -10.82 2.05 16.03
C THR A 59 -11.62 0.91 16.67
N ARG A 60 -12.00 -0.10 15.88
CA ARG A 60 -12.76 -1.25 16.36
C ARG A 60 -12.05 -2.02 17.45
N HIS A 61 -10.74 -2.25 17.31
CA HIS A 61 -9.95 -2.94 18.34
C HIS A 61 -9.96 -2.15 19.66
N ARG A 62 -9.76 -0.83 19.61
CA ARG A 62 -9.82 0.05 20.78
C ARG A 62 -11.21 0.04 21.43
N ASP A 63 -12.26 0.12 20.61
CA ASP A 63 -13.64 0.08 21.10
C ASP A 63 -13.95 -1.25 21.78
N GLN A 64 -13.56 -2.38 21.19
CA GLN A 64 -13.77 -3.72 21.76
C GLN A 64 -13.06 -3.87 23.11
N LEU A 65 -11.81 -3.41 23.22
CA LEU A 65 -11.08 -3.40 24.49
C LEU A 65 -11.75 -2.52 25.55
N SER A 66 -12.29 -1.36 25.15
CA SER A 66 -12.98 -0.46 26.09
C SER A 66 -14.31 -1.02 26.61
N LEU A 67 -14.95 -1.89 25.83
CA LEU A 67 -16.21 -2.55 26.14
C LEU A 67 -16.01 -3.91 26.82
N ASP A 68 -14.77 -4.31 27.09
CA ASP A 68 -14.41 -5.63 27.64
C ASP A 68 -14.92 -6.79 26.76
N ILE A 69 -14.94 -6.58 25.44
CA ILE A 69 -15.34 -7.56 24.42
C ILE A 69 -14.10 -8.19 23.82
N GLU A 70 -14.14 -9.50 23.59
CA GLU A 70 -13.08 -10.21 22.87
C GLU A 70 -12.88 -9.59 21.47
N SER A 71 -11.65 -9.13 21.23
CA SER A 71 -11.30 -8.43 20.00
C SER A 71 -11.29 -9.38 18.80
N SER A 72 -11.67 -8.85 17.64
CA SER A 72 -11.63 -9.59 16.37
C SER A 72 -10.21 -9.86 15.84
N ILE A 73 -9.21 -9.21 16.43
CA ILE A 73 -7.78 -9.46 16.19
C ILE A 73 -7.05 -9.66 17.52
N THR A 74 -6.00 -10.46 17.51
CA THR A 74 -5.13 -10.61 18.66
C THR A 74 -4.34 -9.32 18.94
N ASN A 75 -3.85 -9.17 20.17
CA ASN A 75 -2.99 -8.03 20.51
C ASN A 75 -1.71 -7.99 19.67
N GLU A 76 -1.14 -9.15 19.32
CA GLU A 76 0.04 -9.26 18.46
C GLU A 76 -0.22 -8.77 17.03
N GLU A 77 -1.38 -9.13 16.46
CA GLU A 77 -1.82 -8.63 15.16
C GLU A 77 -2.09 -7.13 15.18
N TYR A 78 -2.67 -6.62 16.27
CA TYR A 78 -2.87 -5.18 16.46
C TYR A 78 -1.53 -4.42 16.54
N GLN A 79 -0.55 -4.92 17.29
CA GLN A 79 0.78 -4.31 17.33
C GLN A 79 1.45 -4.33 15.94
N SER A 80 1.37 -5.46 15.25
CA SER A 80 1.88 -5.60 13.88
C SER A 80 1.21 -4.62 12.91
N LEU A 81 -0.11 -4.41 13.06
CA LEU A 81 -0.86 -3.43 12.29
C LEU A 81 -0.36 -2.00 12.55
N LEU A 82 -0.16 -1.63 13.82
CA LEU A 82 0.33 -0.30 14.18
C LEU A 82 1.73 -0.05 13.62
N ILE A 83 2.63 -1.04 13.69
CA ILE A 83 3.98 -0.94 13.11
C ILE A 83 3.89 -0.72 11.60
N LYS A 84 3.14 -1.56 10.88
CA LYS A 84 2.97 -1.43 9.42
C LYS A 84 2.36 -0.10 9.01
N ARG A 85 1.40 0.41 9.80
CA ARG A 85 0.82 1.75 9.58
C ARG A 85 1.87 2.84 9.80
N GLN A 86 2.73 2.71 10.81
CA GLN A 86 3.80 3.67 11.05
C GLN A 86 4.84 3.64 9.92
N GLU A 87 5.22 2.46 9.44
CA GLU A 87 6.09 2.29 8.28
C GLU A 87 5.50 2.94 7.04
N ALA A 88 4.22 2.69 6.74
CA ALA A 88 3.51 3.30 5.61
C ALA A 88 3.53 4.84 5.66
N ARG A 89 3.40 5.43 6.86
CA ARG A 89 3.51 6.90 7.05
C ARG A 89 4.92 7.41 6.74
N ILE A 90 5.95 6.71 7.22
CA ILE A 90 7.36 7.08 7.01
C ILE A 90 7.74 6.94 5.54
N SER A 91 7.19 5.95 4.83
CA SER A 91 7.45 5.70 3.42
C SER A 91 6.80 6.71 2.46
N ILE A 92 5.85 7.52 2.92
CA ILE A 92 5.22 8.56 2.09
C ILE A 92 6.16 9.76 1.98
N VAL A 93 6.61 10.04 0.76
CA VAL A 93 7.49 11.19 0.49
C VAL A 93 6.68 12.46 0.26
N ASP A 94 5.51 12.36 -0.38
CA ASP A 94 4.60 13.49 -0.59
C ASP A 94 3.93 13.96 0.72
N GLN A 95 4.52 14.98 1.33
CA GLN A 95 4.04 15.58 2.57
C GLN A 95 2.70 16.32 2.42
N ASP A 96 2.37 16.86 1.24
CA ASP A 96 1.06 17.51 1.01
C ASP A 96 -0.04 16.44 1.01
N ALA A 97 0.17 15.34 0.30
CA ALA A 97 -0.77 14.21 0.30
C ALA A 97 -0.96 13.63 1.72
N LEU A 98 0.13 13.49 2.49
CA LEU A 98 0.08 13.04 3.88
C LEU A 98 -0.68 14.03 4.78
N ASN A 99 -0.45 15.33 4.65
CA ASN A 99 -1.16 16.35 5.42
C ASN A 99 -2.67 16.37 5.10
N LYS A 100 -3.03 16.22 3.82
CA LYS A 100 -4.45 16.08 3.42
C LYS A 100 -5.08 14.83 4.02
N TYR A 101 -4.36 13.73 4.07
CA TYR A 101 -4.82 12.53 4.76
C TYR A 101 -5.11 12.81 6.23
N TYR A 102 -4.20 13.44 6.96
CA TYR A 102 -4.43 13.79 8.37
C TYR A 102 -5.58 14.77 8.57
N LEU A 103 -5.82 15.69 7.63
CA LEU A 103 -6.94 16.63 7.74
C LEU A 103 -8.31 15.94 7.62
N VAL A 104 -8.38 14.80 6.92
CA VAL A 104 -9.63 14.07 6.67
C VAL A 104 -9.79 12.87 7.62
N PHE A 105 -8.70 12.17 7.92
CA PHE A 105 -8.69 10.90 8.66
C PHE A 105 -7.74 10.90 9.87
N GLY A 106 -7.06 12.02 10.15
CA GLY A 106 -6.21 12.11 11.33
C GLY A 106 -7.04 12.15 12.61
N GLU A 107 -6.71 11.27 13.55
CA GLU A 107 -7.21 11.35 14.93
C GLU A 107 -6.84 12.74 15.49
N LYS A 108 -7.85 13.51 15.90
CA LYS A 108 -7.69 14.79 16.63
C LYS A 108 -7.26 14.53 18.07
#